data_AF-A0A1I6UIR3-F1
#
_entry.id   AF-A0A1I6UIR3-F1
#
_cell.length_a   1.000
_cell.length_b   1.000
_cell.length_c   1.000
_cell.angle_alpha   90.00
_cell.angle_beta   90.00
_cell.angle_gamma   90.00
#
_symmetry.space_group_name_H-M   'P 1'
#
loop_
_entity.id
_entity.type
_entity.pdbx_description
1 polymer ?
#
loop_
_entity_poly.entity_id
_entity_poly.type
_entity_poly.pdbx_seq_one_letter_code
_entity_poly.pdbx_strand_id
1 'polypeptide(L)'
;MKPGDDIKKIDQPNTVGYKLTESEFQSIINDKLKIQYDEYGGATITLHLDSANGPMQILQVSIVMDYKKNNNEGKLIEYLSQTHTYFENKKSNNQDAKKEYVDYKARYKNNK
;
A
#
# COMPACT_ATOMS: atom_id res chain seq x y z
N MET A 1 25.17 16.01 14.34
CA MET A 1 23.85 15.84 14.99
C MET A 1 23.47 14.37 14.87
N LYS A 2 23.24 13.67 15.98
CA LYS A 2 22.62 12.34 15.94
C LYS A 2 21.13 12.58 15.64
N PRO A 3 20.46 11.80 14.76
CA PRO A 3 19.02 11.92 14.59
C PRO A 3 18.38 11.71 15.96
N GLY A 4 17.73 12.74 16.49
CA GLY A 4 16.94 12.62 17.70
C GLY A 4 15.62 11.94 17.32
N ASP A 5 15.34 10.82 17.98
CA ASP A 5 14.12 10.00 17.99
C ASP A 5 13.16 10.16 16.80
N ASP A 6 12.96 9.08 16.03
CA ASP A 6 11.98 8.96 14.93
C ASP A 6 10.51 8.93 15.43
N ILE A 7 10.20 9.67 16.50
CA ILE A 7 8.87 9.74 17.11
C ILE A 7 8.06 10.82 16.39
N LYS A 8 6.84 10.45 15.99
CA LYS A 8 5.91 11.33 15.29
C LYS A 8 5.53 12.54 16.14
N LYS A 9 5.56 13.71 15.52
CA LYS A 9 5.06 14.97 16.10
C LYS A 9 3.64 15.24 15.62
N ILE A 10 2.90 16.06 16.37
CA ILE A 10 1.47 16.37 16.13
C ILE A 10 1.24 16.96 14.72
N ASP A 11 2.25 17.62 14.16
CA ASP A 11 2.24 18.30 12.87
C ASP A 11 2.66 17.40 11.69
N GLN A 12 3.12 16.17 11.93
CA GLN A 12 3.53 15.26 10.85
C GLN A 12 2.32 14.52 10.25
N PRO A 13 2.12 14.57 8.92
CA PRO A 13 0.98 13.95 8.26
C PRO A 13 1.07 12.42 8.34
N ASN A 14 -0.08 11.76 8.48
CA ASN A 14 -0.19 10.29 8.52
C ASN A 14 -0.12 9.68 7.12
N THR A 15 -0.07 10.52 6.08
CA THR A 15 -0.11 10.10 4.69
C THR A 15 0.71 11.08 3.86
N VAL A 16 1.59 10.56 3.00
CA VAL A 16 2.33 11.35 2.02
C VAL A 16 2.08 10.74 0.65
N GLY A 17 1.58 11.55 -0.30
CA GLY A 17 1.29 11.13 -1.66
C GLY A 17 2.10 11.90 -2.67
N TYR A 18 2.55 11.23 -3.73
CA TYR A 18 3.29 11.84 -4.83
C TYR A 18 2.70 11.40 -6.17
N LYS A 19 2.41 12.38 -7.03
CA LYS A 19 1.99 12.13 -8.41
C LYS A 19 3.24 11.89 -9.25
N LEU A 20 3.22 10.82 -10.03
CA LEU A 20 4.31 10.44 -10.90
C LEU A 20 4.06 11.01 -12.30
N THR A 21 5.12 11.46 -12.96
CA THR A 21 5.15 11.56 -14.42
C THR A 21 5.17 10.17 -15.04
N GLU A 22 4.91 10.08 -16.35
CA GLU A 22 5.01 8.79 -17.05
C GLU A 22 6.41 8.16 -16.92
N SER A 23 7.46 8.97 -17.03
CA SER A 23 8.85 8.49 -16.91
C SER A 23 9.20 7.98 -15.52
N GLU A 24 8.72 8.64 -14.46
CA GLU A 24 8.88 8.20 -13.08
C GLU A 24 8.05 6.94 -12.82
N PHE A 25 6.82 6.88 -13.32
CA PHE A 25 6.00 5.67 -13.23
C PHE A 25 6.70 4.48 -13.89
N GLN A 26 7.23 4.66 -15.11
CA GLN A 26 7.90 3.59 -15.84
C GLN A 26 9.14 3.07 -15.10
N SER A 27 9.99 3.98 -14.61
CA SER A 27 11.25 3.63 -13.95
C SER A 27 11.09 3.10 -12.52
N ILE A 28 10.17 3.66 -11.73
CA ILE A 28 10.02 3.34 -10.30
C ILE A 28 9.07 2.16 -10.09
N ILE A 29 7.98 2.10 -10.85
CA ILE A 29 6.85 1.21 -10.58
C ILE A 29 6.71 0.16 -11.68
N ASN A 30 6.60 0.60 -12.93
CA ASN A 30 6.19 -0.27 -14.03
C ASN A 30 7.27 -1.26 -14.45
N ASP A 31 8.55 -1.00 -14.15
CA ASP A 31 9.59 -2.01 -14.31
C ASP A 31 9.25 -3.31 -13.55
N LYS A 32 8.50 -3.24 -12.44
CA LYS A 32 8.06 -4.42 -11.69
C LYS A 32 6.64 -4.86 -12.03
N LEU A 33 5.70 -3.92 -12.15
CA LEU A 33 4.30 -4.27 -12.41
C LEU A 33 4.03 -4.72 -13.85
N LYS A 34 4.88 -4.30 -14.80
CA LYS A 34 4.77 -4.62 -16.24
C LYS A 34 3.36 -4.38 -16.81
N ILE A 35 2.69 -3.32 -16.35
CA ILE A 35 1.40 -2.89 -16.87
C ILE A 35 1.60 -2.42 -18.31
N GLN A 36 0.87 -3.05 -19.22
CA GLN A 36 0.79 -2.64 -20.62
C GLN A 36 -0.35 -1.64 -20.79
N TYR A 37 -0.06 -0.49 -21.38
CA TYR A 37 -1.01 0.57 -21.64
C TYR A 37 -0.65 1.28 -22.95
N ASP A 38 -1.64 1.90 -23.58
CA ASP A 38 -1.48 2.68 -24.81
C ASP A 38 -1.41 4.19 -24.53
N GLU A 39 -2.20 4.66 -23.55
CA GLU A 39 -2.14 6.06 -23.08
C GLU A 39 -1.96 6.12 -21.56
N TYR A 40 -1.02 6.94 -21.11
CA TYR A 40 -0.80 7.22 -19.70
C TYR A 40 -1.83 8.24 -19.17
N GLY A 41 -2.67 7.84 -18.21
CA GLY A 41 -3.67 8.70 -17.58
C GLY A 41 -3.17 9.38 -16.29
N GLY A 42 -2.22 8.75 -15.61
CA GLY A 42 -1.59 9.27 -14.40
C GLY A 42 -1.29 8.18 -13.39
N ALA A 43 -0.35 8.43 -12.48
CA ALA A 43 -0.08 7.52 -11.38
C ALA A 43 0.22 8.28 -10.09
N THR A 44 -0.17 7.68 -8.95
CA THR A 44 0.13 8.20 -7.62
C THR A 44 0.68 7.07 -6.76
N ILE A 45 1.76 7.35 -6.04
CA ILE A 45 2.23 6.52 -4.93
C ILE A 45 1.92 7.24 -3.62
N THR A 46 1.33 6.52 -2.68
CA THR A 46 0.95 7.05 -1.36
C THR A 46 1.51 6.16 -0.27
N LEU A 47 2.23 6.75 0.68
CA LEU A 47 2.72 6.11 1.89
C LEU A 47 1.81 6.49 3.05
N HIS A 48 1.25 5.49 3.72
CA HIS A 48 0.54 5.66 4.98
C HIS A 48 1.49 5.35 6.13
N LEU A 49 1.61 6.28 7.06
CA LEU A 49 2.57 6.28 8.15
C LEU A 49 1.85 6.29 9.49
N ASP A 50 2.38 5.53 10.44
CA ASP A 50 1.90 5.56 11.82
C ASP A 50 3.05 5.40 12.82
N SER A 51 2.79 5.80 14.05
CA SER A 51 3.73 5.77 15.17
C SER A 51 3.03 5.40 16.47
N ALA A 52 1.84 4.77 16.42
CA ALA A 52 0.91 4.69 17.55
C ALA A 52 1.56 4.31 18.89
N ASN A 53 2.66 3.54 18.91
CA ASN A 53 3.45 3.24 20.11
C ASN A 53 4.96 3.08 19.84
N GLY A 54 5.59 3.95 19.02
CA GLY A 54 7.03 3.81 18.71
C GLY A 54 7.52 4.70 17.57
N PRO A 55 8.69 4.37 16.96
CA PRO A 55 9.19 5.12 15.81
C PRO A 55 8.22 5.01 14.63
N MET A 56 8.22 6.03 13.78
CA MET A 56 7.38 6.09 12.59
C MET A 56 7.63 4.89 11.67
N GLN A 57 6.55 4.26 11.23
CA GLN A 57 6.56 3.07 10.38
C GLN A 57 5.61 3.27 9.20
N ILE A 58 5.98 2.68 8.06
CA ILE A 58 5.08 2.55 6.91
C ILE A 58 4.09 1.45 7.25
N LEU A 59 2.79 1.78 7.27
CA LEU A 59 1.70 0.82 7.41
C LEU A 59 1.23 0.30 6.06
N GLN A 60 1.25 1.15 5.04
CA GLN A 60 0.75 0.80 3.73
C GLN A 60 1.45 1.61 2.66
N VAL A 61 1.74 0.96 1.53
CA VAL A 61 2.05 1.62 0.26
C VAL A 61 0.85 1.39 -0.66
N SER A 62 0.29 2.48 -1.19
CA SER A 62 -0.76 2.46 -2.21
C SER A 62 -0.17 2.96 -3.52
N ILE A 63 -0.39 2.22 -4.60
CA ILE A 63 -0.07 2.65 -5.96
C ILE A 63 -1.38 2.65 -6.75
N VAL A 64 -1.73 3.80 -7.29
CA VAL A 64 -2.91 3.97 -8.15
C VAL A 64 -2.43 4.43 -9.51
N MET A 65 -2.90 3.77 -10.57
CA MET A 65 -2.60 4.12 -11.95
C MET A 65 -3.90 4.20 -12.76
N ASP A 66 -4.07 5.33 -13.44
CA ASP A 66 -5.06 5.54 -14.48
C ASP A 66 -4.38 5.38 -15.85
N TYR A 67 -4.98 4.61 -16.74
CA TYR A 67 -4.47 4.40 -18.09
C TYR A 67 -5.55 3.97 -19.07
N LYS A 68 -5.27 4.14 -20.37
CA LYS A 68 -6.10 3.55 -21.42
C LYS A 68 -5.36 2.45 -22.16
N LYS A 69 -6.12 1.44 -22.58
CA LYS A 69 -5.64 0.32 -23.38
C LYS A 69 -6.70 -0.09 -24.40
N ASN A 70 -6.26 -0.42 -25.60
CA ASN A 70 -7.10 -1.03 -26.62
C ASN A 70 -7.51 -2.44 -26.19
N ASN A 71 -8.80 -2.72 -26.27
CA ASN A 71 -9.31 -4.07 -26.14
C ASN A 71 -9.00 -4.88 -27.43
N ASN A 72 -9.36 -6.17 -27.43
CA ASN A 72 -9.13 -7.06 -28.57
C ASN A 72 -9.88 -6.65 -29.86
N GLU A 73 -10.83 -5.72 -29.76
CA GLU A 73 -11.61 -5.18 -30.87
C GLU A 73 -11.04 -3.84 -31.38
N GLY A 74 -9.91 -3.38 -30.83
CA GLY A 74 -9.28 -2.11 -31.19
C GLY A 74 -9.97 -0.88 -30.60
N LYS A 75 -10.86 -1.05 -29.62
CA LYS A 75 -11.51 0.05 -28.91
C LYS A 75 -10.66 0.45 -27.71
N LEU A 76 -10.35 1.74 -27.60
CA LEU A 76 -9.65 2.32 -26.46
C LEU A 76 -10.58 2.38 -25.23
N ILE A 77 -10.15 1.74 -24.13
CA ILE A 77 -10.90 1.65 -22.87
C ILE A 77 -10.05 2.21 -21.73
N GLU A 78 -10.67 2.93 -20.81
CA GLU A 78 -10.05 3.49 -19.60
C GLU A 78 -10.07 2.47 -18.45
N TYR A 79 -8.96 2.42 -17.71
CA TYR A 79 -8.72 1.48 -16.63
C TYR A 79 -8.13 2.20 -15.41
N LEU A 80 -8.56 1.76 -14.23
CA LEU A 80 -8.00 2.16 -12.95
C LEU A 80 -7.40 0.94 -12.26
N SER A 81 -6.07 0.92 -12.12
CA SER A 81 -5.36 -0.11 -11.35
C SER A 81 -5.00 0.42 -9.97
N GLN A 82 -5.28 -0.37 -8.94
CA GLN A 82 -5.01 -0.04 -7.54
C GLN A 82 -4.29 -1.21 -6.88
N THR A 83 -3.10 -0.96 -6.36
CA THR A 83 -2.32 -1.93 -5.60
C THR A 83 -2.08 -1.39 -4.20
N HIS A 84 -2.55 -2.12 -3.19
CA HIS A 84 -2.36 -1.79 -1.79
C HIS A 84 -1.51 -2.87 -1.14
N THR A 85 -0.34 -2.49 -0.62
CA THR A 85 0.52 -3.37 0.16
C THR A 85 0.51 -2.90 1.60
N TYR A 86 0.05 -3.77 2.50
CA TYR A 86 0.00 -3.51 3.93
C TYR A 86 1.21 -4.14 4.62
N PHE A 87 1.82 -3.39 5.51
CA PHE A 87 2.93 -3.81 6.34
C PHE A 87 2.41 -3.93 7.77
N GLU A 88 2.28 -5.15 8.26
CA GLU A 88 1.97 -5.36 9.67
C GLU A 88 3.16 -4.96 10.53
N ASN A 89 2.88 -4.30 11.65
CA ASN A 89 3.90 -4.08 12.67
C ASN A 89 4.32 -5.45 13.26
N LYS A 90 5.57 -5.57 13.73
CA LYS A 90 6.07 -6.79 14.39
C LYS A 90 5.23 -7.26 15.59
N LYS A 91 4.38 -6.40 16.17
CA LYS A 91 3.49 -6.77 17.30
C LYS A 91 2.28 -7.57 16.84
N SER A 92 1.65 -7.24 15.71
CA SER A 92 0.53 -8.01 15.13
C SER A 92 0.97 -9.40 14.68
N ASN A 93 2.22 -9.56 14.26
CA ASN A 93 2.77 -10.84 13.83
C ASN A 93 3.40 -11.67 14.98
N ASN A 94 3.24 -11.25 16.23
CA ASN A 94 3.72 -11.98 17.40
C ASN A 94 2.59 -12.80 18.05
N GLN A 95 2.96 -13.73 18.93
CA GLN A 95 2.19 -14.84 19.51
C GLN A 95 0.67 -14.67 19.76
N ASP A 96 0.16 -13.45 19.94
CA ASP A 96 -1.25 -13.17 20.20
C ASP A 96 -2.16 -13.44 18.99
N ALA A 97 -1.74 -13.14 17.75
CA ALA A 97 -2.57 -13.45 16.57
C ALA A 97 -2.79 -14.95 16.37
N LYS A 98 -1.75 -15.75 16.68
CA LYS A 98 -1.86 -17.23 16.68
C LYS A 98 -2.78 -17.71 17.79
N LYS A 99 -2.78 -17.05 18.95
CA LYS A 99 -3.64 -17.35 20.08
C LYS A 99 -5.11 -16.97 19.80
N GLU A 100 -5.37 -15.79 19.24
CA GLU A 100 -6.70 -15.37 18.80
C GLU A 100 -7.29 -16.32 17.77
N TYR A 101 -6.49 -16.78 16.80
CA TYR A 101 -6.94 -17.79 15.84
C TYR A 101 -7.29 -19.14 16.51
N VAL A 102 -6.47 -19.60 17.45
CA VAL A 102 -6.74 -20.84 18.21
C VAL A 102 -8.00 -20.70 19.07
N ASP A 103 -8.17 -19.56 19.75
CA ASP A 103 -9.33 -19.27 20.60
C ASP A 103 -10.62 -19.14 19.78
N TYR A 104 -10.55 -18.48 18.62
CA TYR A 104 -11.66 -18.42 17.65
C TYR A 104 -12.06 -19.83 17.18
N LYS A 105 -11.08 -20.67 16.80
CA LYS A 105 -11.33 -22.04 16.35
C LYS A 105 -11.97 -22.90 17.45
N ALA A 106 -11.57 -22.70 18.71
CA ALA A 106 -12.16 -23.39 19.85
C ALA A 106 -13.62 -22.94 20.11
N ARG A 107 -13.89 -21.63 20.07
CA ARG A 107 -15.26 -21.08 20.19
C ARG A 107 -16.18 -21.58 19.08
N TYR A 108 -15.70 -21.61 17.84
CA TYR A 108 -16.49 -22.09 16.71
C TYR A 108 -16.84 -23.58 16.82
N LYS A 109 -15.93 -24.40 17.35
CA LYS A 109 -16.18 -25.84 17.59
C LYS A 109 -17.13 -26.09 18.76
N ASN A 110 -17.12 -25.23 19.79
CA ASN A 110 -17.98 -25.36 20.97
C ASN A 110 -19.38 -24.74 20.77
N ASN A 111 -19.61 -24.00 19.68
CA ASN A 111 -20.91 -23.45 19.27
C ASN A 111 -21.60 -24.31 18.20
N LYS A 112 -21.16 -25.55 17.99
CA LYS A 112 -21.83 -26.61 17.23
C LYS A 112 -22.30 -27.69 18.19
#